data_AF-A0A9P7D7F9-F1
#
_entry.id   AF-A0A9P7D7F9-F1
#
_cell.length_a   1.000
_cell.length_b   1.000
_cell.length_c   1.000
_cell.angle_alpha   90.00
_cell.angle_beta   90.00
_cell.angle_gamma   90.00
#
_symmetry.space_group_name_H-M   'P 1'
#
loop_
_entity.id
_entity.type
_entity.pdbx_description
1 polymer ?
#
loop_
_entity_poly.entity_id
_entity_poly.type
_entity_poly.pdbx_seq_one_letter_code
_entity_poly.pdbx_strand_id
1 'polypeptide(L)'
;MLLLSCLDNHSEIDVYGAGIACLEGHEPRSICIGPIQSYDVDLADPDGAMHVNTEQAQYFLGIPTKKYKSQFRKTFLPHHIIQTIVSSAIHDPGQEYKDFLTDFLKMKIVRAPPQEGDI
;
A
#
# COMPACT_ATOMS: atom_id res chain seq x y z
N MET A 1 10.51 -12.98 26.63
CA MET A 1 10.91 -14.01 25.66
C MET A 1 9.79 -14.09 24.62
N LEU A 2 9.89 -13.28 23.57
CA LEU A 2 8.93 -13.28 22.47
C LEU A 2 9.45 -14.22 21.40
N LEU A 3 8.80 -15.38 21.27
CA LEU A 3 8.99 -16.31 20.16
C LEU A 3 8.30 -15.71 18.93
N LEU A 4 9.05 -14.96 18.12
CA LEU A 4 8.71 -14.74 16.72
C LEU A 4 9.06 -16.04 15.99
N SER A 5 8.10 -16.98 15.93
CA SER A 5 8.20 -18.10 15.01
C SER A 5 8.16 -17.52 13.60
N CYS A 6 9.29 -17.62 12.89
CA CYS A 6 9.42 -17.30 11.48
C CYS A 6 8.21 -17.86 10.70
N LEU A 7 7.46 -16.98 10.06
CA LEU A 7 6.48 -17.30 9.03
C LEU A 7 7.22 -17.72 7.76
N ASP A 8 7.97 -18.82 7.82
CA ASP A 8 8.69 -19.39 6.67
C ASP A 8 7.76 -20.26 5.83
N ASN A 9 6.78 -19.64 5.19
CA ASN A 9 6.03 -20.25 4.08
C ASN A 9 5.78 -19.22 2.97
N HIS A 10 6.80 -18.43 2.63
CA HIS A 10 6.81 -17.75 1.35
C HIS A 10 7.14 -18.79 0.29
N SER A 11 6.17 -19.20 -0.52
CA SER A 11 6.47 -19.96 -1.73
C SER A 11 7.33 -19.08 -2.64
N GLU A 12 8.49 -19.58 -3.09
CA GLU A 12 9.33 -18.97 -4.12
C GLU A 12 8.55 -18.92 -5.45
N ILE A 13 7.61 -17.99 -5.54
CA ILE A 13 6.85 -17.70 -6.75
C ILE A 13 7.34 -16.35 -7.22
N ASP A 14 8.00 -16.37 -8.38
CA ASP A 14 8.35 -15.13 -9.04
C ASP A 14 7.08 -14.39 -9.48
N VAL A 15 6.86 -13.23 -8.88
CA VAL A 15 5.78 -12.33 -9.27
C VAL A 15 6.33 -11.26 -10.18
N TYR A 16 5.64 -11.03 -11.30
CA TYR A 16 5.95 -10.00 -12.27
C TYR A 16 4.78 -9.04 -12.44
N GLY A 17 5.10 -7.79 -12.76
CA GLY A 17 4.15 -6.74 -13.09
C GLY A 17 4.38 -6.20 -14.49
N ALA A 18 3.41 -5.46 -15.01
CA ALA A 18 3.55 -4.68 -16.23
C ALA A 18 2.78 -3.38 -16.09
N GLY A 19 3.30 -2.31 -16.67
CA GLY A 19 2.70 -0.99 -16.53
C GLY A 19 3.34 0.06 -17.41
N ILE A 20 2.98 1.32 -17.12
CA ILE A 20 3.62 2.50 -17.69
C ILE A 20 4.47 3.11 -16.58
N ALA A 21 5.77 3.20 -16.79
CA ALA A 21 6.67 3.93 -15.90
C ALA A 21 6.83 5.37 -16.38
N CYS A 22 6.75 6.29 -15.43
CA CYS A 22 7.02 7.70 -15.62
C CYS A 22 8.27 8.04 -14.81
N LEU A 23 9.31 8.52 -15.47
CA LEU A 23 10.51 9.06 -14.83
C LEU A 23 10.54 10.56 -15.10
N GLU A 24 10.89 11.36 -14.10
CA GLU A 24 10.93 12.81 -14.24
C GLU A 24 11.86 13.22 -15.39
N GLY A 25 11.39 14.09 -16.28
CA GLY A 25 12.14 14.52 -17.47
C GLY A 25 12.15 13.52 -18.63
N HIS A 26 11.40 12.41 -18.54
CA HIS A 26 11.30 11.41 -19.60
C HIS A 26 9.84 11.10 -19.99
N GLU A 27 9.65 10.80 -21.27
CA GLU A 27 8.36 10.31 -21.77
C GLU A 27 7.97 8.99 -21.11
N PRO A 28 6.68 8.77 -20.80
CA PRO A 28 6.19 7.52 -20.23
C PRO A 28 6.51 6.31 -21.11
N ARG A 29 6.93 5.20 -20.51
CA ARG A 29 7.30 3.97 -21.23
C ARG A 29 6.57 2.76 -20.68
N SER A 30 6.16 1.87 -21.58
CA SER A 30 5.68 0.55 -21.18
C SER A 30 6.85 -0.30 -20.71
N ILE A 31 6.70 -0.91 -19.54
CA ILE A 31 7.72 -1.77 -18.93
C ILE A 31 7.11 -3.05 -18.38
N CYS A 32 7.95 -4.08 -18.29
CA CYS A 32 7.74 -5.23 -17.44
C CYS A 32 8.59 -5.06 -16.18
N ILE A 33 8.00 -5.31 -15.02
CA ILE A 33 8.64 -5.18 -13.70
C ILE A 33 8.80 -6.57 -13.12
N GLY A 34 10.00 -6.91 -12.65
CA GLY A 34 10.22 -8.11 -11.84
C GLY A 34 11.50 -8.87 -12.19
N PRO A 35 11.83 -9.94 -11.44
CA PRO A 35 11.03 -10.50 -10.34
C PRO A 35 10.87 -9.51 -9.17
N ILE A 36 9.67 -9.44 -8.60
CA ILE A 36 9.41 -8.61 -7.41
C ILE A 36 9.99 -9.32 -6.20
N GLN A 37 10.94 -8.67 -5.51
CA GLN A 37 11.61 -9.21 -4.32
C GLN A 37 10.84 -8.87 -3.04
N SER A 38 10.30 -7.65 -2.98
CA SER A 38 9.50 -7.18 -1.85
C SER A 38 8.56 -6.06 -2.29
N TYR A 39 7.59 -5.77 -1.43
CA TYR A 39 6.79 -4.54 -1.50
C TYR A 39 6.81 -3.91 -0.11
N ASP A 40 6.64 -2.59 -0.07
CA ASP A 40 6.65 -1.84 1.18
C ASP A 40 5.73 -0.62 1.07
N VAL A 41 5.35 -0.10 2.23
CA VAL A 41 4.39 0.97 2.44
C VAL A 41 4.88 1.81 3.60
N ASP A 42 5.13 3.10 3.38
CA ASP A 42 5.50 4.01 4.48
C ASP A 42 4.28 4.23 5.39
N LEU A 43 4.34 3.72 6.61
CA LEU A 43 3.26 3.81 7.59
C LEU A 43 3.15 5.20 8.25
N ALA A 44 4.20 6.01 8.18
CA ALA A 44 4.17 7.36 8.74
C ALA A 44 3.52 8.37 7.78
N ASP A 45 3.64 8.13 6.47
CA ASP A 45 3.05 8.97 5.42
C ASP A 45 1.63 8.49 5.06
N PRO A 46 0.58 9.25 5.40
CA PRO A 46 -0.81 8.87 5.11
C PRO A 46 -1.13 8.92 3.60
N ASP A 47 -0.34 9.66 2.82
CA ASP A 47 -0.43 9.72 1.35
C ASP A 47 0.63 8.83 0.66
N GLY A 48 1.40 8.08 1.47
CA GLY A 48 2.50 7.24 1.03
C GLY A 48 2.03 6.15 0.06
N ALA A 49 2.56 6.17 -1.16
CA ALA A 49 2.28 5.14 -2.15
C ALA A 49 3.00 3.83 -1.79
N MET A 50 2.31 2.70 -1.99
CA MET A 50 2.96 1.39 -1.99
C MET A 50 3.99 1.37 -3.11
N HIS A 51 5.14 0.79 -2.83
CA HIS A 51 6.17 0.56 -3.83
C HIS A 51 6.59 -0.90 -3.86
N VAL A 52 7.08 -1.33 -5.00
CA VAL A 52 7.67 -2.65 -5.20
C VAL A 52 9.15 -2.53 -5.49
N ASN A 53 9.92 -3.43 -4.93
CA ASN A 53 11.36 -3.49 -5.10
C ASN A 53 11.72 -4.69 -5.98
N THR A 54 12.53 -4.43 -7.00
CA THR A 54 13.21 -5.44 -7.79
C THR A 54 14.71 -5.29 -7.62
N GLU A 55 15.49 -6.20 -8.19
CA GLU A 55 16.95 -6.07 -8.24
C GLU A 55 17.39 -4.77 -8.95
N GLN A 56 16.59 -4.29 -9.91
CA GLN A 56 16.96 -3.17 -10.78
C GLN A 56 16.51 -1.81 -10.24
N ALA A 57 15.35 -1.72 -9.59
CA ALA A 57 14.79 -0.45 -9.16
C ALA A 57 13.66 -0.59 -8.13
N GLN A 58 13.32 0.54 -7.53
CA GLN A 58 12.10 0.76 -6.75
C GLN A 58 11.03 1.41 -7.64
N TYR A 59 9.81 0.88 -7.63
CA TYR A 59 8.68 1.40 -8.41
C TYR A 59 7.53 1.81 -7.49
N PHE A 60 7.22 3.09 -7.45
CA PHE A 60 6.04 3.61 -6.75
C PHE A 60 4.78 3.31 -7.57
N LEU A 61 3.84 2.59 -6.97
CA LEU A 61 2.65 2.13 -7.67
C LEU A 61 1.63 3.25 -7.80
N GLY A 62 1.31 3.59 -9.05
CA GLY A 62 0.25 4.53 -9.39
C GLY A 62 -1.13 3.86 -9.50
N ILE A 63 -1.97 4.42 -10.39
CA ILE A 63 -3.34 3.95 -10.60
C ILE A 63 -3.32 2.56 -11.28
N PRO A 64 -3.99 1.54 -10.71
CA PRO A 64 -4.02 0.21 -11.31
C PRO A 64 -4.85 0.20 -12.60
N THR A 65 -4.53 -0.73 -13.51
CA THR A 65 -5.34 -0.98 -14.70
C THR A 65 -6.74 -1.47 -14.32
N LYS A 66 -7.74 -1.29 -15.20
CA LYS A 66 -9.12 -1.74 -14.95
C LYS A 66 -9.21 -3.21 -14.53
N LYS A 67 -8.40 -4.08 -15.17
CA LYS A 67 -8.35 -5.52 -14.88
C LYS A 67 -7.78 -5.81 -13.50
N TYR A 68 -6.77 -5.07 -13.06
CA TYR A 68 -6.07 -5.31 -11.80
C TYR A 68 -6.68 -4.56 -10.61
N LYS A 69 -7.60 -3.63 -10.86
CA LYS A 69 -8.20 -2.75 -9.85
C LYS A 69 -8.77 -3.50 -8.63
N SER A 70 -9.43 -4.64 -8.84
CA SER A 70 -10.05 -5.39 -7.74
C SER A 70 -9.00 -6.03 -6.83
N GLN A 71 -7.99 -6.68 -7.43
CA GLN A 71 -6.88 -7.31 -6.71
C GLN A 71 -6.03 -6.26 -6.00
N PHE A 72 -5.69 -5.18 -6.71
CA PHE A 72 -4.98 -4.04 -6.14
C PHE A 72 -5.70 -3.49 -4.91
N ARG A 73 -7.02 -3.29 -4.98
CA ARG A 73 -7.81 -2.83 -3.83
C ARG A 73 -7.73 -3.81 -2.66
N LYS A 74 -7.87 -5.12 -2.91
CA LYS A 74 -7.80 -6.14 -1.83
C LYS A 74 -6.45 -6.15 -1.12
N THR A 75 -5.36 -5.93 -1.87
CA THR A 75 -4.01 -5.87 -1.30
C THR A 75 -3.74 -4.52 -0.62
N PHE A 76 -4.12 -3.41 -1.24
CA PHE A 76 -3.76 -2.06 -0.77
C PHE A 76 -4.65 -1.56 0.36
N LEU A 77 -5.93 -1.93 0.39
CA LEU A 77 -6.89 -1.45 1.38
C LEU A 77 -6.42 -1.70 2.83
N PRO A 78 -6.04 -2.92 3.25
CA PRO A 78 -5.58 -3.16 4.62
C PRO A 78 -4.36 -2.32 5.00
N HIS A 79 -3.41 -2.16 4.08
CA HIS A 79 -2.20 -1.36 4.32
C HIS A 79 -2.54 0.11 4.53
N HIS A 80 -3.42 0.66 3.69
CA HIS A 80 -3.80 2.06 3.82
C HIS A 80 -4.58 2.33 5.11
N ILE A 81 -5.40 1.38 5.58
CA ILE A 81 -6.06 1.49 6.88
C ILE A 81 -5.03 1.58 8.00
N ILE A 82 -4.03 0.69 7.97
CA ILE A 82 -2.93 0.70 8.95
C ILE A 82 -2.13 2.00 8.86
N GLN A 83 -1.79 2.49 7.66
CA GLN A 83 -1.13 3.78 7.45
C GLN A 83 -1.92 4.92 8.11
N THR A 84 -3.23 4.96 7.89
CA THR A 84 -4.08 6.02 8.47
C THR A 84 -4.10 5.95 9.99
N ILE A 85 -4.21 4.76 10.57
CA ILE A 85 -4.18 4.56 12.04
C ILE A 85 -2.82 4.99 12.60
N VAL A 86 -1.73 4.49 12.04
CA VAL A 86 -0.37 4.77 12.52
C VAL A 86 -0.05 6.26 12.37
N SER A 87 -0.36 6.85 11.22
CA SER A 87 -0.14 8.27 10.98
C SER A 87 -0.97 9.14 11.92
N SER A 88 -2.24 8.82 12.16
CA SER A 88 -3.08 9.51 13.16
C SER A 88 -2.47 9.43 14.56
N ALA A 89 -2.05 8.23 15.00
CA ALA A 89 -1.46 8.04 16.32
C ALA A 89 -0.11 8.77 16.48
N ILE A 90 0.65 8.97 15.40
CA ILE A 90 1.89 9.76 15.39
C ILE A 90 1.57 11.27 15.50
N HIS A 91 0.58 11.75 14.75
CA HIS A 91 0.25 13.18 14.67
C HIS A 91 -0.57 13.69 15.87
N ASP A 92 -1.49 12.89 16.38
CA ASP A 92 -2.32 13.21 17.56
C ASP A 92 -2.47 12.00 18.50
N PRO A 93 -1.45 11.71 19.32
CA PRO A 93 -1.47 10.56 20.24
C PRO A 93 -2.59 10.60 21.29
N GLY A 94 -3.19 11.78 21.51
CA GLY A 94 -4.28 11.98 22.47
C GLY A 94 -5.67 11.80 21.86
N GLN A 95 -5.77 11.56 20.55
CA GLN A 95 -7.05 11.47 19.85
C GLN A 95 -7.92 10.34 20.44
N GLU A 96 -9.16 10.68 20.78
CA GLU A 96 -10.13 9.66 21.18
C GLU A 96 -10.54 8.81 19.98
N TYR A 97 -10.72 7.51 20.21
CA TYR A 97 -11.11 6.56 19.16
C TYR A 97 -12.35 7.00 18.37
N LYS A 98 -13.33 7.61 19.04
CA LYS A 98 -14.58 8.06 18.40
C LYS A 98 -14.36 9.19 17.40
N ASP A 99 -13.46 10.11 17.71
CA ASP A 99 -13.11 11.23 16.84
C ASP A 99 -12.32 10.72 15.64
N PHE A 100 -11.35 9.83 15.87
CA PHE A 100 -10.63 9.12 14.81
C PHE A 100 -11.59 8.41 13.85
N LEU A 101 -12.50 7.58 14.37
CA LEU A 101 -13.43 6.80 13.56
C LEU A 101 -14.33 7.70 12.70
N THR A 102 -14.77 8.83 13.26
CA THR A 102 -15.61 9.82 12.56
C THR A 102 -14.88 10.42 11.37
N ASP A 103 -13.59 10.69 11.48
CA ASP A 103 -12.79 11.25 10.39
C ASP A 103 -12.36 10.18 9.39
N PHE A 104 -11.97 9.01 9.88
CA PHE A 104 -11.61 7.85 9.06
C PHE A 104 -12.72 7.45 8.08
N LEU A 105 -13.97 7.38 8.54
CA LEU A 105 -15.12 7.01 7.69
C LEU A 105 -15.44 8.06 6.61
N LYS A 106 -14.92 9.29 6.72
CA LYS A 106 -15.07 10.33 5.68
C LYS A 106 -13.94 10.29 4.64
N MET A 107 -12.82 9.61 4.94
CA MET A 107 -11.68 9.55 4.04
C MET A 107 -11.99 8.71 2.80
N LYS A 108 -11.48 9.10 1.64
CA LYS A 108 -11.63 8.32 0.40
C LYS A 108 -10.48 7.33 0.25
N ILE A 109 -10.66 6.11 0.74
CA ILE A 109 -9.66 5.05 0.58
C ILE A 109 -9.84 4.34 -0.77
N VAL A 110 -8.87 4.49 -1.68
CA VAL A 110 -8.91 3.88 -3.02
C VAL A 110 -10.24 4.20 -3.74
N ARG A 111 -10.62 5.49 -3.71
CA ARG A 111 -11.82 6.07 -4.36
C ARG A 111 -13.19 5.68 -3.77
N ALA A 112 -13.24 5.03 -2.61
CA ALA A 112 -14.50 4.82 -1.86
C ALA A 112 -14.24 4.97 -0.36
N PRO A 113 -15.19 5.49 0.43
CA PRO A 113 -15.02 5.52 1.88
C PRO A 113 -14.90 4.10 2.45
N PRO A 114 -14.06 3.89 3.47
CA PRO A 114 -14.02 2.63 4.21
C PRO A 114 -15.35 2.41 4.95
N GLN A 115 -15.66 1.16 5.26
CA GLN A 115 -16.81 0.77 6.09
C GLN A 115 -16.32 0.38 7.49
N GLU A 116 -17.21 0.42 8.48
CA GLU A 116 -16.88 0.12 9.88
C GLU A 116 -16.30 -1.31 10.07
N GLY A 117 -16.70 -2.27 9.22
CA GLY A 117 -16.15 -3.63 9.23
C GLY A 117 -14.81 -3.80 8.50
N ASP A 118 -14.22 -2.72 7.97
CA ASP A 118 -12.87 -2.74 7.39
C ASP A 118 -11.77 -2.57 8.47
N ILE A 119 -12.15 -2.23 9.72
CA ILE A 119 -11.28 -2.07 10.89
C ILE A 119 -11.31 -3.34 11.74
#